data_AF-A0A533QES1-F1
#
_entry.id   AF-A0A533QES1-F1
#
_cell.length_a   1.000
_cell.length_b   1.000
_cell.length_c   1.000
_cell.angle_alpha   90.00
_cell.angle_beta   90.00
_cell.angle_gamma   90.00
#
_symmetry.space_group_name_H-M   'P 1'
#
loop_
_entity.id
_entity.type
_entity.pdbx_description
1 polymer ?
#
loop_
_entity_poly.entity_id
_entity_poly.type
_entity_poly.pdbx_seq_one_letter_code
_entity_poly.pdbx_strand_id
1 'polypeptide(L)'
;MEKKIEKTNIDIEKDLEKQQKRLDKKTDNLIEDKGLNEYVTIIKGLIEDIKNGTYSTGAFCEATGKFKATSFLEMSGKNIAKEWFPLAGTMSDVQTLPSASRSLRLSALSLLAVQLLPMGTAMLGGKLICFQTNDVAINDVPLFQSMVEEVYRETMQKAALTDKVETWGKDGGYNSITFLLLGRINDLIQRKSLEELPEYICLNLWRFSNTGQDPYLEIIEIPNDAIQFLWEAWRGKLKGEIERYLRDEQNFNKEESQLLQRIKEKKEYHPFYPYKVESKKTKSFIRAPASIELFDLYTVKILGYLPEALAVAKWIAGETKKIIKEKDLQTLKENPSEDYRRIKNIIIKLSEVSLSLEDYLILFPCDIHPLRPADSKHSISARIVWFYLNHDIKDAEHPMIGGDIAMVAHPKYPKIKTFAHDFFDYYIGKEGKERFEKRILTAFKQDQVKPHTIEDWFALLAEIKDGYSNEEWDDLCRDENGNNEVWEVLFQLRLELTNLYREKYKTSSQIT
;
A
#
# COMPACT_ATOMS: atom_id res chain seq x y z
N MET A 1 -12.31 -59.90 -15.68
CA MET A 1 -12.62 -58.61 -15.02
C MET A 1 -12.90 -58.84 -13.54
N GLU A 2 -13.75 -59.80 -13.19
CA GLU A 2 -14.06 -60.22 -11.82
C GLU A 2 -12.81 -60.57 -10.97
N LYS A 3 -11.90 -61.41 -11.47
CA LYS A 3 -10.63 -61.73 -10.77
C LYS A 3 -9.74 -60.51 -10.46
N LYS A 4 -9.89 -59.42 -11.22
CA LYS A 4 -9.11 -58.19 -11.03
C LYS A 4 -9.75 -57.33 -9.94
N ILE A 5 -11.09 -57.28 -9.89
CA ILE A 5 -11.86 -56.61 -8.84
C ILE A 5 -11.67 -57.32 -7.50
N GLU A 6 -11.72 -58.65 -7.50
CA GLU A 6 -11.52 -59.46 -6.29
C GLU A 6 -10.13 -59.25 -5.69
N LYS A 7 -9.08 -59.21 -6.53
CA LYS A 7 -7.72 -58.90 -6.08
C LYS A 7 -7.61 -57.48 -5.49
N THR A 8 -8.22 -56.48 -6.15
CA THR A 8 -8.22 -55.10 -5.64
C THR A 8 -8.94 -54.96 -4.31
N ASN A 9 -10.06 -55.67 -4.09
CA ASN A 9 -10.78 -55.63 -2.82
C ASN A 9 -9.96 -56.27 -1.68
N ILE A 10 -9.28 -57.40 -1.95
CA ILE A 10 -8.39 -58.04 -0.98
C ILE A 10 -7.21 -57.13 -0.60
N ASP A 11 -6.65 -56.41 -1.57
CA ASP A 11 -5.55 -55.47 -1.31
C ASP A 11 -6.03 -54.27 -0.47
N ILE A 12 -7.25 -53.76 -0.70
CA ILE A 12 -7.87 -52.71 0.11
C ILE A 12 -8.14 -53.17 1.55
N GLU A 13 -8.70 -54.37 1.74
CA GLU A 13 -8.96 -54.91 3.08
C GLU A 13 -7.66 -55.11 3.88
N LYS A 14 -6.60 -55.60 3.24
CA LYS A 14 -5.29 -55.76 3.89
C LYS A 14 -4.68 -54.42 4.29
N ASP A 15 -4.84 -53.38 3.46
CA ASP A 15 -4.36 -52.04 3.78
C ASP A 15 -5.16 -51.42 4.93
N LEU A 16 -6.49 -51.60 4.97
CA LEU A 16 -7.34 -51.18 6.08
C LEU A 16 -6.97 -51.90 7.39
N GLU A 17 -6.76 -53.22 7.35
CA GLU A 17 -6.37 -54.00 8.53
C GLU A 17 -4.98 -53.59 9.05
N LYS A 18 -4.06 -53.24 8.15
CA LYS A 18 -2.73 -52.73 8.50
C LYS A 18 -2.78 -51.31 9.07
N GLN A 19 -3.69 -50.46 8.60
CA GLN A 19 -3.95 -49.14 9.18
C GLN A 19 -4.55 -49.26 10.58
N GLN A 20 -5.54 -50.16 10.78
CA GLN A 20 -6.15 -50.41 12.08
C GLN A 20 -5.13 -50.93 13.10
N LYS A 21 -4.31 -51.92 12.75
CA LYS A 21 -3.22 -52.44 13.61
C LYS A 21 -2.17 -51.39 13.97
N ARG A 22 -1.91 -50.41 13.08
CA ARG A 22 -1.04 -49.27 13.38
C ARG A 22 -1.70 -48.30 14.36
N LEU A 23 -3.00 -48.05 14.22
CA LEU A 23 -3.79 -47.23 15.14
C LEU A 23 -3.82 -47.85 16.55
N ASP A 24 -4.12 -49.15 16.64
CA ASP A 24 -4.24 -49.86 17.92
C ASP A 24 -2.89 -49.88 18.65
N LYS A 25 -1.79 -50.22 17.96
CA LYS A 25 -0.43 -50.20 18.52
C LYS A 25 0.04 -48.80 18.94
N LYS A 26 -0.41 -47.76 18.23
CA LYS A 26 -0.12 -46.36 18.57
C LYS A 26 -0.90 -45.94 19.81
N THR A 27 -2.13 -46.42 19.96
CA THR A 27 -2.97 -46.18 21.14
C THR A 27 -2.37 -46.85 22.38
N ASP A 28 -1.87 -48.07 22.27
CA ASP A 28 -1.20 -48.78 23.37
C ASP A 28 0.12 -48.09 23.78
N ASN A 29 0.93 -47.61 22.83
CA ASN A 29 2.17 -46.89 23.13
C ASN A 29 1.94 -45.48 23.72
N LEU A 30 0.80 -44.83 23.45
CA LEU A 30 0.43 -43.54 24.04
C LEU A 30 0.00 -43.67 25.51
N ILE A 31 -0.45 -44.86 25.93
CA ILE A 31 -0.94 -45.13 27.29
C ILE A 31 0.22 -45.25 28.31
N GLU A 32 1.44 -45.59 27.89
CA GLU A 32 2.61 -45.74 28.78
C GLU A 32 3.45 -44.46 28.96
N ASP A 33 3.18 -43.39 28.20
CA ASP A 33 3.91 -42.14 28.35
C ASP A 33 3.36 -41.33 29.55
N LYS A 34 4.06 -41.44 30.69
CA LYS A 34 3.74 -40.68 31.91
C LYS A 34 3.65 -39.17 31.66
N GLY A 35 4.47 -38.63 30.76
CA GLY A 35 4.46 -37.20 30.43
C GLY A 35 3.20 -36.80 29.66
N LEU A 36 2.76 -37.63 28.72
CA LEU A 36 1.53 -37.39 27.98
C LEU A 36 0.29 -37.49 28.88
N ASN A 37 0.22 -38.50 29.73
CA ASN A 37 -0.91 -38.67 30.66
C ASN A 37 -1.03 -37.49 31.64
N GLU A 38 0.12 -36.99 32.12
CA GLU A 38 0.18 -35.80 32.96
C GLU A 38 -0.26 -34.54 32.20
N TYR A 39 0.19 -34.37 30.95
CA TYR A 39 -0.24 -33.27 30.10
C TYR A 39 -1.76 -33.29 29.83
N VAL A 40 -2.31 -34.45 29.47
CA VAL A 40 -3.76 -34.63 29.24
C VAL A 40 -4.57 -34.30 30.50
N THR A 41 -4.08 -34.71 31.67
CA THR A 41 -4.72 -34.39 32.95
C THR A 41 -4.78 -32.89 33.18
N ILE A 42 -3.71 -32.17 32.85
CA ILE A 42 -3.65 -30.71 33.01
C ILE A 42 -4.58 -30.01 32.03
N ILE A 43 -4.61 -30.42 30.76
CA ILE A 43 -5.55 -29.88 29.77
C ILE A 43 -7.00 -30.08 30.21
N LYS A 44 -7.35 -31.27 30.72
CA LYS A 44 -8.69 -31.55 31.25
C LYS A 44 -9.06 -30.64 32.42
N GLY A 45 -8.13 -30.43 33.35
CA GLY A 45 -8.35 -29.54 34.50
C GLY A 45 -8.50 -28.07 34.10
N LEU A 46 -7.73 -27.59 33.12
CA LEU A 46 -7.93 -26.24 32.54
C LEU A 46 -9.31 -26.10 31.88
N ILE A 47 -9.76 -27.12 31.13
CA ILE A 47 -11.10 -27.13 30.52
C ILE A 47 -12.20 -27.12 31.59
N GLU A 48 -12.02 -27.88 32.67
CA GLU A 48 -12.95 -27.89 33.80
C GLU A 48 -13.02 -26.53 34.49
N ASP A 49 -11.86 -25.88 34.71
CA ASP A 49 -11.80 -24.54 35.26
C ASP A 49 -12.52 -23.50 34.39
N ILE A 50 -12.36 -23.59 33.06
CA ILE A 50 -13.07 -22.70 32.12
C ILE A 50 -14.59 -22.88 32.23
N LYS A 51 -15.06 -24.13 32.38
CA LYS A 51 -16.51 -24.44 32.42
C LYS A 51 -17.14 -24.04 33.75
N ASN A 52 -16.45 -24.30 34.85
CA ASN A 52 -17.03 -24.27 36.19
C ASN A 52 -16.51 -23.10 37.05
N GLY A 53 -15.43 -22.42 36.63
CA GLY A 53 -14.78 -21.35 37.39
C GLY A 53 -14.17 -21.81 38.72
N THR A 54 -13.91 -23.11 38.85
CA THR A 54 -13.63 -23.79 40.13
C THR A 54 -12.33 -23.33 40.80
N TYR A 55 -11.36 -22.85 40.02
CA TYR A 55 -10.00 -22.58 40.48
C TYR A 55 -9.62 -21.10 40.35
N SER A 56 -10.58 -20.19 40.55
CA SER A 56 -10.31 -18.76 40.44
C SER A 56 -9.54 -18.18 41.64
N THR A 57 -8.40 -17.54 41.38
CA THR A 57 -7.60 -16.81 42.39
C THR A 57 -8.23 -15.50 42.87
N GLY A 58 -9.37 -15.09 42.31
CA GLY A 58 -9.98 -13.77 42.55
C GLY A 58 -9.31 -12.61 41.80
N ALA A 59 -8.03 -12.74 41.40
CA ALA A 59 -7.31 -11.78 40.59
C ALA A 59 -7.67 -11.89 39.09
N PHE A 60 -7.52 -10.80 38.34
CA PHE A 60 -7.69 -10.79 36.89
C PHE A 60 -6.44 -11.30 36.17
N CYS A 61 -6.68 -11.95 35.02
CA CYS A 61 -5.66 -12.44 34.10
C CYS A 61 -4.88 -11.26 33.52
N GLU A 62 -3.56 -11.28 33.67
CA GLU A 62 -2.65 -10.21 33.22
C GLU A 62 -2.60 -10.10 31.68
N ALA A 63 -2.84 -11.19 30.96
CA ALA A 63 -2.83 -11.18 29.50
C ALA A 63 -4.12 -10.60 28.88
N THR A 64 -5.26 -10.72 29.56
CA THR A 64 -6.57 -10.35 28.98
C THR A 64 -7.28 -9.23 29.72
N GLY A 65 -6.97 -9.00 31.00
CA GLY A 65 -7.69 -8.10 31.90
C GLY A 65 -9.16 -8.47 32.16
N LYS A 66 -9.70 -9.50 31.50
CA LYS A 66 -11.13 -9.84 31.49
C LYS A 66 -11.47 -11.08 32.31
N PHE A 67 -10.70 -12.15 32.14
CA PHE A 67 -10.94 -13.42 32.84
C PHE A 67 -10.20 -13.45 34.16
N LYS A 68 -10.72 -14.20 35.14
CA LYS A 68 -9.97 -14.41 36.38
C LYS A 68 -8.79 -15.36 36.16
N ALA A 69 -7.69 -15.11 36.85
CA ALA A 69 -6.52 -15.98 36.82
C ALA A 69 -6.82 -17.31 37.54
N THR A 70 -6.29 -18.40 36.99
CA THR A 70 -6.47 -19.75 37.53
C THR A 70 -5.39 -20.08 38.56
N SER A 71 -5.76 -20.80 39.63
CA SER A 71 -4.86 -21.44 40.59
C SER A 71 -4.66 -22.93 40.29
N PHE A 72 -5.27 -23.46 39.23
CA PHE A 72 -5.28 -24.91 38.95
C PHE A 72 -3.86 -25.50 38.85
N LEU A 73 -2.94 -24.78 38.19
CA LEU A 73 -1.55 -25.23 38.07
C LEU A 73 -0.83 -25.20 39.42
N GLU A 74 -1.01 -24.13 40.21
CA GLU A 74 -0.43 -24.01 41.56
C GLU A 74 -0.92 -25.13 42.48
N MET A 75 -2.22 -25.44 42.42
CA MET A 75 -2.84 -26.55 43.16
C MET A 75 -2.34 -27.93 42.69
N SER A 76 -1.92 -28.04 41.44
CA SER A 76 -1.27 -29.23 40.88
C SER A 76 0.24 -29.29 41.19
N GLY A 77 0.75 -28.38 42.02
CA GLY A 77 2.16 -28.30 42.39
C GLY A 77 3.06 -27.76 41.26
N LYS A 78 2.48 -27.12 40.24
CA LYS A 78 3.22 -26.60 39.08
C LYS A 78 3.11 -25.08 39.00
N ASN A 79 4.23 -24.44 38.67
CA ASN A 79 4.24 -23.02 38.38
C ASN A 79 4.06 -22.79 36.88
N ILE A 80 3.38 -21.69 36.52
CA ILE A 80 3.40 -21.19 35.15
C ILE A 80 4.83 -20.70 34.88
N ALA A 81 5.55 -21.48 34.09
CA ALA A 81 6.95 -21.28 33.72
C ALA A 81 7.13 -21.43 32.20
N LYS A 82 8.34 -21.18 31.70
CA LYS A 82 8.66 -21.20 30.27
C LYS A 82 8.29 -22.51 29.56
N GLU A 83 8.37 -23.64 30.27
CA GLU A 83 7.97 -24.96 29.72
C GLU A 83 6.49 -25.06 29.33
N TRP A 84 5.65 -24.13 29.79
CA TRP A 84 4.23 -24.04 29.43
C TRP A 84 3.97 -23.26 28.15
N PHE A 85 5.00 -22.75 27.49
CA PHE A 85 4.86 -22.03 26.24
C PHE A 85 5.51 -22.89 25.15
N PRO A 86 4.72 -23.45 24.20
CA PRO A 86 5.23 -24.39 23.19
C PRO A 86 6.23 -23.75 22.22
N LEU A 87 6.48 -22.44 22.37
CA LEU A 87 7.34 -21.62 21.54
C LEU A 87 8.48 -20.95 22.34
N ALA A 88 8.83 -21.46 23.53
CA ALA A 88 10.03 -21.05 24.26
C ALA A 88 11.09 -22.16 24.13
N GLY A 89 12.27 -21.82 23.62
CA GLY A 89 13.37 -22.76 23.40
C GLY A 89 14.14 -23.11 24.67
N THR A 90 15.27 -23.80 24.46
CA THR A 90 16.20 -24.18 25.52
C THR A 90 17.48 -23.36 25.45
N MET A 91 17.72 -22.58 26.51
CA MET A 91 19.03 -22.07 26.99
C MET A 91 19.61 -20.79 26.36
N SER A 92 19.10 -20.27 25.24
CA SER A 92 19.64 -19.00 24.67
C SER A 92 18.61 -18.04 24.06
N ASP A 93 17.32 -18.16 24.40
CA ASP A 93 16.22 -17.44 23.75
C ASP A 93 16.24 -15.91 23.90
N VAL A 94 15.74 -15.20 22.87
CA VAL A 94 15.30 -13.81 22.97
C VAL A 94 14.21 -13.76 24.03
N GLN A 95 14.50 -13.16 25.18
CA GLN A 95 13.57 -12.96 26.29
C GLN A 95 12.45 -12.00 25.86
N THR A 96 11.39 -12.51 25.23
CA THR A 96 10.17 -11.73 24.93
C THR A 96 9.08 -11.92 25.96
N LEU A 97 9.15 -12.99 26.76
CA LEU A 97 8.63 -12.91 28.11
C LEU A 97 9.65 -12.05 28.87
N PRO A 98 9.33 -10.79 29.24
CA PRO A 98 10.19 -10.04 30.15
C PRO A 98 10.46 -10.96 31.33
N SER A 99 11.72 -11.02 31.78
CA SER A 99 12.17 -11.87 32.88
C SER A 99 11.25 -11.63 34.07
N ALA A 100 10.17 -12.39 34.16
CA ALA A 100 9.11 -12.11 35.09
C ALA A 100 9.65 -12.61 36.43
N SER A 101 9.89 -11.69 37.35
CA SER A 101 10.36 -11.99 38.70
C SER A 101 9.39 -12.88 39.49
N ARG A 102 8.19 -13.11 38.93
CA ARG A 102 7.12 -13.96 39.45
C ARG A 102 6.38 -14.65 38.30
N SER A 103 5.70 -15.74 38.60
CA SER A 103 4.76 -16.35 37.65
C SER A 103 3.67 -15.36 37.23
N LEU A 104 3.36 -15.38 35.94
CA LEU A 104 2.28 -14.58 35.37
C LEU A 104 0.93 -15.10 35.85
N ARG A 105 0.02 -14.18 36.18
CA ARG A 105 -1.36 -14.54 36.56
C ARG A 105 -2.17 -14.70 35.29
N LEU A 106 -2.30 -15.92 34.80
CA LEU A 106 -3.04 -16.22 33.58
C LEU A 106 -4.36 -16.93 33.90
N SER A 107 -5.38 -16.71 33.07
CA SER A 107 -6.61 -17.49 33.12
C SER A 107 -6.40 -18.89 32.53
N ALA A 108 -7.22 -19.86 32.93
CA ALA A 108 -7.20 -21.19 32.32
C ALA A 108 -7.43 -21.14 30.80
N LEU A 109 -8.27 -20.21 30.33
CA LEU A 109 -8.49 -19.97 28.90
C LEU A 109 -7.23 -19.50 28.19
N SER A 110 -6.49 -18.55 28.77
CA SER A 110 -5.23 -18.04 28.20
C SER A 110 -4.16 -19.15 28.13
N LEU A 111 -4.05 -19.97 29.17
CA LEU A 111 -3.12 -21.10 29.20
C LEU A 111 -3.49 -22.14 28.15
N LEU A 112 -4.77 -22.49 28.03
CA LEU A 112 -5.25 -23.42 27.01
C LEU A 112 -5.01 -22.87 25.60
N ALA A 113 -5.25 -21.58 25.37
CA ALA A 113 -5.00 -20.93 24.08
C ALA A 113 -3.52 -21.02 23.67
N VAL A 114 -2.59 -20.80 24.62
CA VAL A 114 -1.15 -20.93 24.37
C VAL A 114 -0.77 -22.36 23.95
N GLN A 115 -1.41 -23.39 24.51
CA GLN A 115 -1.16 -24.79 24.14
C GLN A 115 -1.65 -25.12 22.72
N LEU A 116 -2.73 -24.48 22.28
CA LEU A 116 -3.30 -24.69 20.94
C LEU A 116 -2.67 -23.79 19.88
N LEU A 117 -1.91 -22.77 20.29
CA LEU A 117 -1.30 -21.78 19.42
C LEU A 117 -0.49 -22.40 18.27
N PRO A 118 0.35 -23.45 18.45
CA PRO A 118 1.07 -24.10 17.35
C PRO A 118 0.16 -24.55 16.20
N MET A 119 -1.08 -24.94 16.50
CA MET A 119 -2.05 -25.43 15.50
C MET A 119 -2.64 -24.31 14.65
N GLY A 120 -2.62 -23.07 15.14
CA GLY A 120 -3.01 -21.87 14.42
C GLY A 120 -1.82 -21.09 13.84
N THR A 121 -0.60 -21.63 13.89
CA THR A 121 0.59 -20.99 13.30
C THR A 121 0.72 -21.28 11.81
N ALA A 122 1.24 -20.30 11.09
CA ALA A 122 1.64 -20.42 9.69
C ALA A 122 3.16 -20.26 9.55
N MET A 123 3.70 -20.53 8.37
CA MET A 123 5.09 -20.27 7.99
C MET A 123 5.19 -19.13 6.99
N LEU A 124 6.16 -18.24 7.20
CA LEU A 124 6.52 -17.14 6.31
C LEU A 124 8.03 -17.01 6.24
N GLY A 125 8.61 -17.16 5.06
CA GLY A 125 10.07 -17.05 4.87
C GLY A 125 10.88 -18.04 5.73
N GLY A 126 10.36 -19.25 5.95
CA GLY A 126 11.02 -20.28 6.77
C GLY A 126 10.85 -20.12 8.29
N LYS A 127 10.10 -19.11 8.76
CA LYS A 127 9.86 -18.84 10.18
C LYS A 127 8.38 -19.01 10.52
N LEU A 128 8.07 -19.34 11.76
CA LEU A 128 6.69 -19.42 12.24
C LEU A 128 6.11 -18.02 12.39
N ILE A 129 4.81 -17.88 12.17
CA ILE A 129 4.08 -16.64 12.38
C ILE A 129 2.86 -16.84 13.29
N CYS A 130 2.59 -15.82 14.11
CA CYS A 130 1.34 -15.65 14.83
C CYS A 130 0.67 -14.33 14.42
N PHE A 131 -0.65 -14.34 14.37
CA PHE A 131 -1.43 -13.17 14.00
C PHE A 131 -1.86 -12.41 15.26
N GLN A 132 -1.58 -11.11 15.30
CA GLN A 132 -2.15 -10.18 16.26
C GLN A 132 -2.96 -9.16 15.47
N THR A 133 -4.18 -8.88 15.93
CA THR A 133 -5.06 -7.92 15.27
C THR A 133 -5.84 -7.10 16.29
N ASN A 134 -6.25 -5.91 15.87
CA ASN A 134 -7.23 -5.07 16.57
C ASN A 134 -8.66 -5.30 16.06
N ASP A 135 -8.89 -6.33 15.24
CA ASP A 135 -10.20 -6.72 14.70
C ASP A 135 -11.17 -6.99 15.86
N VAL A 136 -11.90 -5.94 16.23
CA VAL A 136 -13.07 -6.02 17.09
C VAL A 136 -14.17 -6.53 16.18
N ALA A 137 -14.74 -7.70 16.50
CA ALA A 137 -15.76 -8.35 15.69
C ALA A 137 -16.82 -7.35 15.19
N ILE A 138 -16.65 -6.85 13.96
CA ILE A 138 -17.63 -5.97 13.34
C ILE A 138 -18.76 -6.88 12.88
N ASN A 139 -19.97 -6.60 13.39
CA ASN A 139 -21.16 -7.41 13.11
C ASN A 139 -20.95 -8.92 13.43
N ASP A 140 -20.19 -9.23 14.49
CA ASP A 140 -19.85 -10.59 14.92
C ASP A 140 -19.01 -11.43 13.94
N VAL A 141 -18.37 -10.82 12.92
CA VAL A 141 -17.54 -11.54 11.94
C VAL A 141 -16.08 -11.08 12.00
N PRO A 142 -15.22 -11.74 12.80
CA PRO A 142 -13.82 -11.37 12.91
C PRO A 142 -13.04 -11.88 11.68
N LEU A 143 -12.62 -10.95 10.80
CA LEU A 143 -11.85 -11.18 9.58
C LEU A 143 -10.59 -12.03 9.83
N PHE A 144 -9.73 -11.64 10.78
CA PHE A 144 -8.46 -12.36 10.95
C PHE A 144 -8.57 -13.54 11.90
N GLN A 145 -9.48 -13.51 12.88
CA GLN A 145 -9.72 -14.69 13.72
C GLN A 145 -10.17 -15.88 12.86
N SER A 146 -10.97 -15.61 11.83
CA SER A 146 -11.40 -16.65 10.90
C SER A 146 -10.28 -17.13 9.95
N MET A 147 -9.24 -16.33 9.68
CA MET A 147 -8.01 -16.82 9.03
C MET A 147 -7.27 -17.81 9.93
N VAL A 148 -7.14 -17.52 11.24
CA VAL A 148 -6.53 -18.45 12.21
C VAL A 148 -7.34 -19.73 12.30
N GLU A 149 -8.66 -19.63 12.29
CA GLU A 149 -9.56 -20.79 12.29
C GLU A 149 -9.36 -21.67 11.04
N GLU A 150 -9.15 -21.06 9.87
CA GLU A 150 -8.86 -21.79 8.63
C GLU A 150 -7.53 -22.53 8.71
N VAL A 151 -6.46 -21.86 9.16
CA VAL A 151 -5.16 -22.48 9.39
C VAL A 151 -5.28 -23.66 10.37
N TYR A 152 -6.04 -23.47 11.45
CA TYR A 152 -6.31 -24.52 12.42
C TYR A 152 -7.05 -25.71 11.82
N ARG A 153 -8.14 -25.46 11.08
CA ARG A 153 -8.95 -26.51 10.44
C ARG A 153 -8.13 -27.32 9.43
N GLU A 154 -7.33 -26.65 8.60
CA GLU A 154 -6.46 -27.31 7.63
C GLU A 154 -5.38 -28.15 8.32
N THR A 155 -4.75 -27.60 9.35
CA THR A 155 -3.75 -28.32 10.17
C THR A 155 -4.36 -29.56 10.81
N MET A 156 -5.57 -29.45 11.37
CA MET A 156 -6.30 -30.57 11.98
C MET A 156 -6.67 -31.64 10.97
N GLN A 157 -7.15 -31.25 9.79
CA GLN A 157 -7.48 -32.19 8.72
C GLN A 157 -6.24 -32.96 8.26
N LYS A 158 -5.08 -32.29 8.12
CA LYS A 158 -3.81 -32.95 7.80
C LYS A 158 -3.33 -33.85 8.93
N ALA A 159 -3.46 -33.42 10.18
CA ALA A 159 -3.11 -34.22 11.37
C ALA A 159 -3.90 -35.52 11.48
N ALA A 160 -5.15 -35.53 11.01
CA ALA A 160 -5.96 -36.74 10.96
C ALA A 160 -5.48 -37.75 9.90
N LEU A 161 -4.74 -37.31 8.88
CA LEU A 161 -4.32 -38.13 7.74
C LEU A 161 -2.85 -38.56 7.80
N THR A 162 -1.98 -37.80 8.48
CA THR A 162 -0.53 -38.05 8.53
C THR A 162 0.07 -37.70 9.90
N ASP A 163 1.05 -38.51 10.32
CA ASP A 163 1.85 -38.26 11.54
C ASP A 163 2.82 -37.09 11.41
N LYS A 164 3.13 -36.68 10.17
CA LYS A 164 3.95 -35.52 9.86
C LYS A 164 3.08 -34.48 9.19
N VAL A 165 2.61 -33.53 9.99
CA VAL A 165 1.87 -32.37 9.51
C VAL A 165 2.86 -31.27 9.20
N GLU A 166 2.92 -30.88 7.93
CA GLU A 166 3.66 -29.68 7.57
C GLU A 166 2.89 -28.44 7.98
N THR A 167 3.58 -27.48 8.58
CA THR A 167 2.99 -26.19 8.93
C THR A 167 2.46 -25.50 7.68
N TRP A 168 1.28 -24.89 7.82
CA TRP A 168 0.65 -24.14 6.75
C TRP A 168 1.60 -23.07 6.17
N GLY A 169 1.65 -22.91 4.85
CA GLY A 169 2.46 -21.86 4.21
C GLY A 169 3.95 -22.17 4.01
N LYS A 170 4.42 -23.36 4.39
CA LYS A 170 5.83 -23.80 4.24
C LYS A 170 6.42 -23.51 2.85
N ASP A 171 5.64 -23.75 1.80
CA ASP A 171 6.07 -23.57 0.39
C ASP A 171 5.54 -22.27 -0.25
N GLY A 172 4.77 -21.47 0.48
CA GLY A 172 3.98 -20.37 -0.08
C GLY A 172 4.73 -19.04 -0.30
N GLY A 173 6.02 -18.97 0.06
CA GLY A 173 6.82 -17.75 -0.05
C GLY A 173 6.29 -16.59 0.80
N TYR A 174 6.65 -15.35 0.45
CA TYR A 174 6.25 -14.14 1.19
C TYR A 174 4.79 -13.72 0.96
N ASN A 175 4.19 -14.12 -0.18
CA ASN A 175 2.83 -13.73 -0.55
C ASN A 175 1.76 -14.71 -0.08
N SER A 176 2.13 -15.81 0.57
CA SER A 176 1.17 -16.80 1.11
C SER A 176 0.14 -16.16 2.03
N ILE A 177 0.57 -15.25 2.91
CA ILE A 177 -0.30 -14.55 3.85
C ILE A 177 -1.22 -13.58 3.15
N THR A 178 -0.71 -12.86 2.14
CA THR A 178 -1.55 -12.02 1.28
C THR A 178 -2.63 -12.86 0.61
N PHE A 179 -2.31 -14.03 0.07
CA PHE A 179 -3.30 -14.93 -0.52
C PHE A 179 -4.30 -15.50 0.49
N LEU A 180 -3.88 -15.82 1.72
CA LEU A 180 -4.79 -16.24 2.79
C LEU A 180 -5.79 -15.11 3.12
N LEU A 181 -5.29 -13.89 3.28
CA LEU A 181 -6.13 -12.71 3.51
C LEU A 181 -7.14 -12.52 2.37
N LEU A 182 -6.68 -12.61 1.13
CA LEU A 182 -7.50 -12.43 -0.07
C LEU A 182 -8.53 -13.54 -0.28
N GLY A 183 -8.17 -14.78 0.06
CA GLY A 183 -9.11 -15.91 0.14
C GLY A 183 -10.22 -15.61 1.15
N ARG A 184 -9.85 -15.08 2.32
CA ARG A 184 -10.83 -14.74 3.35
C ARG A 184 -11.72 -13.55 2.98
N ILE A 185 -11.15 -12.51 2.38
CA ILE A 185 -11.91 -11.38 1.83
C ILE A 185 -12.95 -11.88 0.82
N ASN A 186 -12.55 -12.77 -0.09
CA ASN A 186 -13.46 -13.36 -1.07
C ASN A 186 -14.61 -14.13 -0.41
N ASP A 187 -14.33 -14.92 0.62
CA ASP A 187 -15.35 -15.65 1.38
C ASP A 187 -16.38 -14.72 2.03
N LEU A 188 -15.92 -13.63 2.66
CA LEU A 188 -16.79 -12.66 3.30
C LEU A 188 -17.68 -11.93 2.29
N ILE A 189 -17.11 -11.56 1.14
CA ILE A 189 -17.84 -10.94 0.03
C ILE A 189 -18.92 -11.89 -0.49
N GLN A 190 -18.58 -13.17 -0.72
CA GLN A 190 -19.53 -14.17 -1.23
C GLN A 190 -20.68 -14.43 -0.26
N ARG A 191 -20.40 -14.42 1.04
CA ARG A 191 -21.42 -14.58 2.10
C ARG A 191 -22.25 -13.32 2.34
N LYS A 192 -21.88 -12.18 1.71
CA LYS A 192 -22.43 -10.84 2.02
C LYS A 192 -22.41 -10.54 3.52
N SER A 193 -21.42 -11.08 4.23
CA SER A 193 -21.34 -10.98 5.69
C SER A 193 -20.62 -9.70 6.15
N LEU A 194 -19.95 -9.01 5.22
CA LEU A 194 -19.27 -7.76 5.49
C LEU A 194 -19.38 -6.86 4.25
N GLU A 195 -20.06 -5.72 4.39
CA GLU A 195 -20.22 -4.75 3.31
C GLU A 195 -19.02 -3.80 3.22
N GLU A 196 -18.46 -3.40 4.36
CA GLU A 196 -17.35 -2.45 4.48
C GLU A 196 -16.39 -2.89 5.59
N LEU A 197 -15.10 -2.56 5.43
CA LEU A 197 -14.10 -2.78 6.47
C LEU A 197 -14.18 -1.68 7.55
N PRO A 198 -13.77 -1.98 8.80
CA PRO A 198 -13.51 -0.94 9.80
C PRO A 198 -12.61 0.16 9.25
N GLU A 199 -12.81 1.42 9.65
CA GLU A 199 -11.92 2.53 9.27
C GLU A 199 -10.46 2.26 9.67
N TYR A 200 -10.26 1.63 10.84
CA TYR A 200 -8.95 1.28 11.38
C TYR A 200 -8.85 -0.21 11.67
N ILE A 201 -8.21 -0.95 10.77
CA ILE A 201 -7.89 -2.36 10.93
C ILE A 201 -6.39 -2.59 10.76
N CYS A 202 -5.78 -3.38 11.65
CA CYS A 202 -4.38 -3.73 11.56
C CYS A 202 -4.18 -5.24 11.75
N LEU A 203 -3.17 -5.75 11.04
CA LEU A 203 -2.70 -7.12 11.19
C LEU A 203 -1.20 -7.11 11.40
N ASN A 204 -0.77 -7.52 12.59
CA ASN A 204 0.62 -7.73 12.94
C ASN A 204 0.94 -9.21 12.86
N LEU A 205 1.99 -9.55 12.12
CA LEU A 205 2.53 -10.90 12.02
C LEU A 205 3.76 -10.97 12.92
N TRP A 206 3.66 -11.73 14.01
CA TRP A 206 4.78 -12.05 14.88
C TRP A 206 5.56 -13.19 14.23
N ARG A 207 6.66 -12.87 13.54
CA ARG A 207 7.54 -13.81 12.86
C ARG A 207 8.67 -14.24 13.77
N PHE A 208 8.77 -15.52 14.10
CA PHE A 208 9.77 -16.02 15.05
C PHE A 208 10.38 -17.38 14.68
N SER A 209 11.54 -17.66 15.26
CA SER A 209 12.22 -18.95 15.21
C SER A 209 12.80 -19.30 16.58
N ASN A 210 12.51 -20.50 17.04
CA ASN A 210 12.98 -21.05 18.33
C ASN A 210 14.03 -22.15 18.15
N THR A 211 14.46 -22.40 16.91
CA THR A 211 15.42 -23.45 16.57
C THR A 211 16.75 -22.82 16.21
N GLY A 212 17.84 -23.25 16.88
CA GLY A 212 19.22 -22.84 16.58
C GLY A 212 19.88 -22.01 17.68
N GLN A 213 21.06 -21.47 17.40
CA GLN A 213 21.82 -20.62 18.34
C GLN A 213 21.32 -19.16 18.37
N ASP A 214 20.55 -18.74 17.35
CA ASP A 214 20.09 -17.36 17.15
C ASP A 214 18.55 -17.31 17.18
N PRO A 215 17.93 -17.22 18.36
CA PRO A 215 16.50 -16.97 18.46
C PRO A 215 16.14 -15.68 17.73
N TYR A 216 14.99 -15.68 17.06
CA TYR A 216 14.57 -14.56 16.21
C TYR A 216 13.13 -14.19 16.51
N LEU A 217 12.86 -12.89 16.64
CA LEU A 217 11.52 -12.33 16.64
C LEU A 217 11.52 -11.03 15.83
N GLU A 218 10.51 -10.88 14.98
CA GLU A 218 10.20 -9.66 14.26
C GLU A 218 8.68 -9.50 14.20
N ILE A 219 8.21 -8.26 14.24
CA ILE A 219 6.81 -7.92 14.04
C ILE A 219 6.68 -7.28 12.66
N ILE A 220 5.98 -7.94 11.76
CA ILE A 220 5.66 -7.42 10.42
C ILE A 220 4.23 -6.89 10.45
N GLU A 221 4.08 -5.58 10.35
CA GLU A 221 2.77 -4.95 10.21
C GLU A 221 2.31 -4.99 8.75
N ILE A 222 1.09 -5.49 8.52
CA ILE A 222 0.30 -5.23 7.31
C ILE A 222 -0.53 -3.97 7.58
N PRO A 223 -0.23 -2.83 6.93
CA PRO A 223 -0.88 -1.56 7.21
C PRO A 223 -2.38 -1.60 6.88
N ASN A 224 -3.16 -0.79 7.60
CA ASN A 224 -4.59 -0.55 7.31
C ASN A 224 -4.81 -0.21 5.83
N ASP A 225 -4.05 0.74 5.29
CA ASP A 225 -4.16 1.20 3.91
C ASP A 225 -3.98 0.04 2.90
N ALA A 226 -3.15 -0.96 3.22
CA ALA A 226 -2.96 -2.12 2.38
C ALA A 226 -4.17 -3.06 2.42
N ILE A 227 -4.76 -3.28 3.60
CA ILE A 227 -5.96 -4.11 3.77
C ILE A 227 -7.15 -3.45 3.07
N GLN A 228 -7.33 -2.14 3.23
CA GLN A 228 -8.37 -1.35 2.55
C GLN A 228 -8.22 -1.40 1.03
N PHE A 229 -7.00 -1.15 0.53
CA PHE A 229 -6.71 -1.21 -0.90
C PHE A 229 -6.99 -2.60 -1.48
N LEU A 230 -6.52 -3.67 -0.81
CA LEU A 230 -6.77 -5.03 -1.26
C LEU A 230 -8.25 -5.38 -1.22
N TRP A 231 -9.00 -4.95 -0.21
CA TRP A 231 -10.45 -5.15 -0.13
C TRP A 231 -11.18 -4.54 -1.33
N GLU A 232 -10.90 -3.27 -1.64
CA GLU A 232 -11.52 -2.56 -2.76
C GLU A 232 -11.12 -3.20 -4.11
N ALA A 233 -9.84 -3.48 -4.31
CA ALA A 233 -9.35 -4.12 -5.54
C ALA A 233 -9.93 -5.54 -5.72
N TRP A 234 -10.09 -6.30 -4.64
CA TRP A 234 -10.49 -7.71 -4.70
C TRP A 234 -12.00 -7.91 -4.81
N ARG A 235 -12.82 -6.95 -4.36
CA ARG A 235 -14.30 -7.00 -4.47
C ARG A 235 -14.83 -6.73 -5.87
N GLY A 236 -14.02 -6.10 -6.73
CA GLY A 236 -14.42 -5.68 -8.06
C GLY A 236 -13.87 -6.53 -9.20
N LYS A 237 -13.91 -5.95 -10.40
CA LYS A 237 -13.31 -6.49 -11.63
C LYS A 237 -11.78 -6.60 -11.59
N LEU A 238 -11.12 -6.02 -10.59
CA LEU A 238 -9.66 -5.93 -10.49
C LEU A 238 -9.02 -7.17 -9.84
N LYS A 239 -9.81 -8.09 -9.26
CA LYS A 239 -9.34 -9.31 -8.59
C LYS A 239 -8.29 -10.09 -9.40
N GLY A 240 -8.61 -10.43 -10.65
CA GLY A 240 -7.71 -11.23 -11.49
C GLY A 240 -6.41 -10.49 -11.85
N GLU A 241 -6.46 -9.16 -11.93
CA GLU A 241 -5.30 -8.34 -12.23
C GLU A 241 -4.35 -8.22 -11.03
N ILE A 242 -4.89 -7.91 -9.85
CA ILE A 242 -4.08 -7.79 -8.64
C ILE A 242 -3.50 -9.15 -8.22
N GLU A 243 -4.25 -10.24 -8.42
CA GLU A 243 -3.75 -11.61 -8.24
C GLU A 243 -2.53 -11.91 -9.13
N ARG A 244 -2.57 -11.49 -10.40
CA ARG A 244 -1.44 -11.64 -11.33
C ARG A 244 -0.20 -10.90 -10.80
N TYR A 245 -0.34 -9.67 -10.32
CA TYR A 245 0.78 -8.92 -9.75
C TYR A 245 1.41 -9.63 -8.55
N LEU A 246 0.59 -10.07 -7.60
CA LEU A 246 1.04 -10.79 -6.41
C LEU A 246 1.70 -12.14 -6.73
N ARG A 247 1.26 -12.84 -7.79
CA ARG A 247 1.92 -14.08 -8.23
C ARG A 247 3.29 -13.79 -8.85
N ASP A 248 3.39 -12.75 -9.68
CA ASP A 248 4.63 -12.39 -10.37
C ASP A 248 5.71 -11.89 -9.40
N GLU A 249 5.31 -11.34 -8.25
CA GLU A 249 6.19 -10.93 -7.15
C GLU A 249 7.00 -12.05 -6.51
N GLN A 250 6.58 -13.32 -6.64
CA GLN A 250 7.35 -14.46 -6.13
C GLN A 250 8.76 -14.54 -6.73
N ASN A 251 8.97 -13.89 -7.88
CA ASN A 251 10.26 -13.81 -8.54
C ASN A 251 11.12 -12.60 -8.11
N PHE A 252 10.58 -11.69 -7.28
CA PHE A 252 11.32 -10.55 -6.80
C PHE A 252 12.15 -10.93 -5.58
N ASN A 253 13.47 -10.84 -5.73
CA ASN A 253 14.42 -11.11 -4.64
C ASN A 253 14.47 -10.00 -3.57
N LYS A 254 13.77 -8.87 -3.77
CA LYS A 254 13.83 -7.70 -2.89
C LYS A 254 12.44 -7.39 -2.31
N GLU A 255 12.32 -7.51 -0.99
CA GLU A 255 11.12 -7.17 -0.22
C GLU A 255 10.65 -5.73 -0.47
N GLU A 256 11.59 -4.79 -0.61
CA GLU A 256 11.34 -3.37 -0.96
C GLU A 256 10.56 -3.16 -2.26
N SER A 257 10.53 -4.16 -3.15
CA SER A 257 9.80 -4.08 -4.42
C SER A 257 8.40 -4.67 -4.39
N GLN A 258 7.99 -5.29 -3.28
CA GLN A 258 6.68 -5.89 -3.12
C GLN A 258 5.59 -4.84 -2.88
N LEU A 259 4.38 -5.11 -3.33
CA LEU A 259 3.24 -4.20 -3.29
C LEU A 259 2.92 -3.76 -1.85
N LEU A 260 2.83 -4.70 -0.90
CA LEU A 260 2.51 -4.38 0.49
C LEU A 260 3.54 -3.43 1.11
N GLN A 261 4.82 -3.62 0.79
CA GLN A 261 5.88 -2.73 1.27
C GLN A 261 5.78 -1.35 0.61
N ARG A 262 5.44 -1.27 -0.69
CA ARG A 262 5.20 0.01 -1.37
C ARG A 262 4.00 0.76 -0.81
N ILE A 263 2.93 0.05 -0.45
CA ILE A 263 1.78 0.63 0.23
C ILE A 263 2.18 1.18 1.60
N LYS A 264 2.91 0.39 2.40
CA LYS A 264 3.42 0.81 3.71
C LYS A 264 4.26 2.09 3.62
N GLU A 265 5.11 2.17 2.62
CA GLU A 265 5.99 3.32 2.40
C GLU A 265 5.30 4.50 1.69
N LYS A 266 4.03 4.36 1.27
CA LYS A 266 3.31 5.31 0.43
C LYS A 266 4.10 5.71 -0.83
N LYS A 267 4.74 4.72 -1.46
CA LYS A 267 5.56 4.88 -2.68
C LYS A 267 4.91 4.21 -3.88
N GLU A 268 5.35 4.58 -5.07
CA GLU A 268 4.90 3.94 -6.30
C GLU A 268 5.26 2.45 -6.34
N TYR A 269 4.35 1.67 -6.89
CA TYR A 269 4.61 0.28 -7.24
C TYR A 269 5.00 0.19 -8.71
N HIS A 270 6.32 0.17 -8.97
CA HIS A 270 6.87 0.21 -10.34
C HIS A 270 6.25 -0.82 -11.31
N PRO A 271 5.88 -2.05 -10.90
CA PRO A 271 5.23 -2.99 -11.81
C PRO A 271 3.89 -2.54 -12.40
N PHE A 272 3.22 -1.51 -11.85
CA PHE A 272 2.02 -0.93 -12.47
C PHE A 272 2.32 -0.12 -13.74
N TYR A 273 3.56 0.29 -13.92
CA TYR A 273 3.99 1.02 -15.09
C TYR A 273 4.43 0.06 -16.21
N PRO A 274 4.45 0.50 -17.47
CA PRO A 274 5.11 -0.24 -18.54
C PRO A 274 6.59 -0.42 -18.22
N TYR A 275 7.12 -1.64 -18.19
CA TYR A 275 8.57 -1.82 -18.03
C TYR A 275 9.08 -3.00 -18.86
N LYS A 276 10.34 -2.87 -19.27
CA LYS A 276 11.03 -3.89 -20.05
C LYS A 276 11.51 -4.99 -19.12
N VAL A 277 11.02 -6.20 -19.32
CA VAL A 277 11.50 -7.39 -18.60
C VAL A 277 12.68 -7.96 -19.38
N GLU A 278 13.87 -7.86 -18.81
CA GLU A 278 15.06 -8.52 -19.34
C GLU A 278 15.10 -9.98 -18.89
N SER A 279 14.75 -10.90 -19.79
CA SER A 279 14.93 -12.33 -19.56
C SER A 279 16.25 -12.78 -20.15
N LYS A 280 17.06 -13.51 -19.37
CA LYS A 280 18.29 -14.16 -19.88
C LYS A 280 18.02 -15.26 -20.91
N LYS A 281 16.78 -15.78 -20.96
CA LYS A 281 16.39 -16.92 -21.82
C LYS A 281 15.44 -16.56 -22.96
N THR A 282 14.85 -15.36 -22.94
CA THR A 282 13.83 -14.94 -23.90
C THR A 282 14.12 -13.51 -24.37
N LYS A 283 13.72 -13.17 -25.60
CA LYS A 283 13.77 -11.77 -26.07
C LYS A 283 13.07 -10.88 -25.04
N SER A 284 13.68 -9.73 -24.74
CA SER A 284 13.08 -8.74 -23.84
C SER A 284 11.68 -8.40 -24.30
N PHE A 285 10.70 -8.51 -23.41
CA PHE A 285 9.31 -8.13 -23.68
C PHE A 285 8.91 -7.00 -22.74
N ILE A 286 7.98 -6.16 -23.18
CA ILE A 286 7.40 -5.10 -22.35
C ILE A 286 6.23 -5.72 -21.62
N ARG A 287 6.26 -5.69 -20.28
CA ARG A 287 5.10 -6.11 -19.49
C ARG A 287 4.00 -5.06 -19.64
N ALA A 288 2.77 -5.51 -19.86
CA ALA A 288 1.63 -4.62 -19.90
C ALA A 288 1.51 -3.88 -18.55
N PRO A 289 1.19 -2.57 -18.56
CA PRO A 289 0.91 -1.82 -17.34
C PRO A 289 -0.36 -2.32 -16.65
N ALA A 290 -0.60 -1.81 -15.44
CA ALA A 290 -1.86 -2.00 -14.76
C ALA A 290 -3.00 -1.33 -15.54
N SER A 291 -4.23 -1.82 -15.40
CA SER A 291 -5.42 -1.10 -15.88
C SER A 291 -5.51 0.30 -15.27
N ILE A 292 -6.19 1.20 -15.98
CA ILE A 292 -6.46 2.56 -15.50
C ILE A 292 -7.17 2.50 -14.14
N GLU A 293 -8.14 1.61 -13.99
CA GLU A 293 -8.92 1.51 -12.76
C GLU A 293 -8.10 1.05 -11.55
N LEU A 294 -7.18 0.10 -11.74
CA LEU A 294 -6.28 -0.33 -10.66
C LEU A 294 -5.26 0.76 -10.30
N PHE A 295 -4.71 1.42 -11.32
CA PHE A 295 -3.75 2.48 -11.13
C PHE A 295 -4.37 3.71 -10.44
N ASP A 296 -5.57 4.11 -10.85
CA ASP A 296 -6.31 5.21 -10.23
C ASP A 296 -6.59 4.92 -8.75
N LEU A 297 -7.09 3.71 -8.45
CA LEU A 297 -7.36 3.27 -7.09
C LEU A 297 -6.10 3.39 -6.21
N TYR A 298 -4.96 2.87 -6.70
CA TYR A 298 -3.70 2.93 -5.98
C TYR A 298 -3.22 4.37 -5.79
N THR A 299 -3.29 5.18 -6.84
CA THR A 299 -2.76 6.55 -6.83
C THR A 299 -3.57 7.46 -5.91
N VAL A 300 -4.89 7.28 -5.83
CA VAL A 300 -5.74 8.01 -4.88
C VAL A 300 -5.54 7.50 -3.45
N LYS A 301 -5.70 6.19 -3.21
CA LYS A 301 -5.74 5.63 -1.85
C LYS A 301 -4.38 5.58 -1.18
N ILE A 302 -3.32 5.29 -1.95
CA ILE A 302 -1.98 5.02 -1.41
C ILE A 302 -1.05 6.21 -1.59
N LEU A 303 -1.04 6.80 -2.79
CA LEU A 303 -0.17 7.95 -3.09
C LEU A 303 -0.80 9.29 -2.68
N GLY A 304 -2.10 9.32 -2.35
CA GLY A 304 -2.79 10.49 -1.84
C GLY A 304 -3.07 11.58 -2.88
N TYR A 305 -3.07 11.25 -4.16
CA TYR A 305 -3.45 12.20 -5.21
C TYR A 305 -4.97 12.38 -5.26
N LEU A 306 -5.39 13.59 -5.62
CA LEU A 306 -6.79 13.91 -5.84
C LEU A 306 -7.30 13.28 -7.16
N PRO A 307 -8.56 12.81 -7.22
CA PRO A 307 -9.17 12.33 -8.47
C PRO A 307 -9.07 13.34 -9.63
N GLU A 308 -9.17 14.63 -9.33
CA GLU A 308 -9.03 15.73 -10.29
C GLU A 308 -7.62 15.80 -10.88
N ALA A 309 -6.58 15.52 -10.08
CA ALA A 309 -5.20 15.43 -10.56
C ALA A 309 -5.06 14.32 -11.61
N LEU A 310 -5.73 13.18 -11.40
CA LEU A 310 -5.76 12.08 -12.35
C LEU A 310 -6.55 12.43 -13.61
N ALA A 311 -7.65 13.18 -13.49
CA ALA A 311 -8.39 13.69 -14.63
C ALA A 311 -7.53 14.63 -15.50
N VAL A 312 -6.79 15.55 -14.87
CA VAL A 312 -5.82 16.42 -15.56
C VAL A 312 -4.75 15.58 -16.26
N ALA A 313 -4.17 14.59 -15.58
CA ALA A 313 -3.13 13.76 -16.17
C ALA A 313 -3.62 12.94 -17.38
N LYS A 314 -4.85 12.40 -17.32
CA LYS A 314 -5.51 11.72 -18.45
C LYS A 314 -5.75 12.68 -19.62
N TRP A 315 -6.23 13.89 -19.32
CA TRP A 315 -6.44 14.92 -20.33
C TRP A 315 -5.12 15.33 -21.00
N ILE A 316 -4.08 15.62 -20.21
CA ILE A 316 -2.73 15.91 -20.73
C ILE A 316 -2.26 14.77 -21.64
N ALA A 317 -2.38 13.52 -21.21
CA ALA A 317 -1.97 12.37 -22.02
C ALA A 317 -2.78 12.24 -23.32
N GLY A 318 -4.08 12.52 -23.29
CA GLY A 318 -4.96 12.53 -24.45
C GLY A 318 -4.57 13.61 -25.47
N GLU A 319 -4.41 14.86 -25.03
CA GLU A 319 -4.04 15.98 -25.90
C GLU A 319 -2.61 15.86 -26.43
N THR A 320 -1.69 15.33 -25.61
CA THR A 320 -0.31 15.08 -26.02
C THR A 320 -0.25 14.21 -27.28
N LYS A 321 -1.10 13.18 -27.38
CA LYS A 321 -1.17 12.30 -28.56
C LYS A 321 -1.67 13.01 -29.81
N LYS A 322 -2.43 14.10 -29.66
CA LYS A 322 -2.96 14.91 -30.77
C LYS A 322 -1.92 15.90 -31.29
N ILE A 323 -1.09 16.46 -30.41
CA ILE A 323 -0.15 17.55 -30.76
C ILE A 323 1.28 17.08 -31.08
N ILE A 324 1.68 15.88 -30.61
CA ILE A 324 3.03 15.35 -30.82
C ILE A 324 3.04 14.38 -32.01
N LYS A 325 4.12 14.40 -32.80
CA LYS A 325 4.35 13.46 -33.89
C LYS A 325 4.55 12.04 -33.36
N GLU A 326 4.04 11.04 -34.08
CA GLU A 326 4.07 9.63 -33.66
C GLU A 326 5.45 9.12 -33.23
N LYS A 327 6.52 9.52 -33.93
CA LYS A 327 7.90 9.12 -33.60
C LYS A 327 8.35 9.65 -32.23
N ASP A 328 8.03 10.92 -31.93
CA ASP A 328 8.40 11.57 -30.68
C ASP A 328 7.52 11.02 -29.53
N LEU A 329 6.25 10.71 -29.82
CA LEU A 329 5.33 10.05 -28.89
C LEU A 329 5.83 8.65 -28.52
N GLN A 330 6.32 7.87 -29.48
CA GLN A 330 6.89 6.54 -29.21
C GLN A 330 8.15 6.64 -28.33
N THR A 331 9.01 7.62 -28.60
CA THR A 331 10.21 7.88 -27.79
C THR A 331 9.85 8.24 -26.35
N LEU A 332 8.78 9.01 -26.16
CA LEU A 332 8.24 9.40 -24.85
C LEU A 332 7.64 8.21 -24.10
N LYS A 333 6.96 7.30 -24.80
CA LYS A 333 6.40 6.07 -24.21
C LYS A 333 7.50 5.11 -23.71
N GLU A 334 8.67 5.08 -24.35
CA GLU A 334 9.73 4.12 -24.03
C GLU A 334 10.63 4.54 -22.85
N ASN A 335 10.74 5.83 -22.52
CA ASN A 335 11.77 6.33 -21.58
C ASN A 335 11.18 7.16 -20.43
N PRO A 336 10.63 6.53 -19.36
CA PRO A 336 9.99 7.23 -18.25
C PRO A 336 10.93 8.05 -17.35
N SER A 337 12.21 7.69 -17.27
CA SER A 337 13.09 8.09 -16.16
C SER A 337 13.72 9.49 -16.27
N GLU A 338 13.51 10.25 -17.35
CA GLU A 338 14.14 11.57 -17.55
C GLU A 338 13.15 12.71 -17.88
N ASP A 339 11.85 12.47 -17.76
CA ASP A 339 10.89 13.22 -18.56
C ASP A 339 10.15 14.37 -17.86
N TYR A 340 10.46 14.76 -16.62
CA TYR A 340 9.81 15.93 -16.00
C TYR A 340 9.94 17.17 -16.89
N ARG A 341 11.13 17.43 -17.44
CA ARG A 341 11.36 18.54 -18.37
C ARG A 341 10.56 18.40 -19.67
N ARG A 342 10.41 17.18 -20.20
CA ARG A 342 9.61 16.95 -21.42
C ARG A 342 8.12 17.14 -21.14
N ILE A 343 7.62 16.65 -20.01
CA ILE A 343 6.25 16.89 -19.55
C ILE A 343 6.02 18.39 -19.34
N LYS A 344 6.94 19.15 -18.74
CA LYS A 344 6.83 20.62 -18.65
C LYS A 344 6.70 21.29 -20.03
N ASN A 345 7.51 20.86 -21.01
CA ASN A 345 7.41 21.39 -22.38
C ASN A 345 6.07 21.05 -23.05
N ILE A 346 5.47 19.92 -22.71
CA ILE A 346 4.13 19.53 -23.17
C ILE A 346 3.08 20.41 -22.51
N ILE A 347 3.14 20.57 -21.19
CA ILE A 347 2.23 21.42 -20.40
C ILE A 347 2.24 22.86 -20.94
N ILE A 348 3.41 23.40 -21.26
CA ILE A 348 3.56 24.68 -21.94
C ILE A 348 2.76 24.75 -23.25
N LYS A 349 2.88 23.74 -24.12
CA LYS A 349 2.14 23.72 -25.39
C LYS A 349 0.63 23.62 -25.14
N LEU A 350 0.22 22.84 -24.14
CA LEU A 350 -1.18 22.67 -23.75
C LEU A 350 -1.78 23.92 -23.10
N SER A 351 -0.96 24.77 -22.47
CA SER A 351 -1.41 26.05 -21.92
C SER A 351 -1.86 27.03 -23.00
N GLU A 352 -1.35 26.88 -24.23
CA GLU A 352 -1.83 27.68 -25.36
C GLU A 352 -3.25 27.30 -25.81
N VAL A 353 -3.72 26.11 -25.40
CA VAL A 353 -5.04 25.56 -25.74
C VAL A 353 -6.01 25.77 -24.59
N SER A 354 -5.78 25.14 -23.43
CA SER A 354 -6.71 25.22 -22.29
C SER A 354 -6.10 24.97 -20.92
N LEU A 355 -4.92 24.34 -20.83
CA LEU A 355 -4.33 23.97 -19.53
C LEU A 355 -4.03 25.23 -18.70
N SER A 356 -4.53 25.23 -17.47
CA SER A 356 -4.40 26.32 -16.51
C SER A 356 -3.23 26.13 -15.52
N LEU A 357 -2.91 27.16 -14.72
CA LEU A 357 -1.93 27.02 -13.66
C LEU A 357 -2.44 26.08 -12.56
N GLU A 358 -3.74 26.06 -12.33
CA GLU A 358 -4.46 25.22 -11.36
C GLU A 358 -4.36 23.75 -11.72
N ASP A 359 -4.53 23.43 -13.01
CA ASP A 359 -4.33 22.07 -13.53
C ASP A 359 -2.89 21.59 -13.27
N TYR A 360 -1.91 22.50 -13.44
CA TYR A 360 -0.53 22.18 -13.11
C TYR A 360 -0.34 21.93 -11.61
N LEU A 361 -0.86 22.80 -10.75
CA LEU A 361 -0.65 22.72 -9.30
C LEU A 361 -1.37 21.53 -8.65
N ILE A 362 -2.54 21.13 -9.17
CA ILE A 362 -3.22 19.94 -8.66
C ILE A 362 -2.47 18.65 -9.02
N LEU A 363 -1.85 18.61 -10.20
CA LEU A 363 -1.09 17.45 -10.67
C LEU A 363 0.30 17.41 -10.05
N PHE A 364 0.91 18.57 -9.80
CA PHE A 364 2.24 18.70 -9.21
C PHE A 364 2.12 19.40 -7.86
N PRO A 365 1.66 18.68 -6.81
CA PRO A 365 1.46 19.28 -5.50
C PRO A 365 2.79 19.80 -4.94
N CYS A 366 2.77 21.06 -4.54
CA CYS A 366 3.91 21.77 -3.99
C CYS A 366 3.88 21.68 -2.47
N ASP A 367 4.87 21.03 -1.87
CA ASP A 367 4.93 20.86 -0.41
C ASP A 367 5.87 21.88 0.27
N ILE A 368 6.69 22.60 -0.51
CA ILE A 368 7.73 23.51 0.00
C ILE A 368 7.74 24.81 -0.81
N HIS A 369 8.00 25.93 -0.13
CA HIS A 369 8.28 27.24 -0.72
C HIS A 369 9.48 27.18 -1.70
N PRO A 370 9.60 28.10 -2.68
CA PRO A 370 8.47 28.56 -3.43
C PRO A 370 8.06 27.46 -4.41
N LEU A 371 6.79 27.04 -4.31
CA LEU A 371 6.05 26.26 -5.32
C LEU A 371 6.89 25.24 -6.11
N ARG A 372 7.78 24.53 -5.42
CA ARG A 372 8.53 23.43 -5.99
C ARG A 372 7.82 22.18 -5.51
N PRO A 373 7.24 21.40 -6.43
CA PRO A 373 6.80 20.07 -6.06
C PRO A 373 8.00 19.30 -5.50
N ALA A 374 7.82 18.56 -4.40
CA ALA A 374 8.94 17.89 -3.75
C ALA A 374 9.71 17.01 -4.77
N ASP A 375 11.03 16.93 -4.69
CA ASP A 375 11.86 16.23 -5.69
C ASP A 375 11.42 14.79 -5.94
N SER A 376 10.90 14.12 -4.90
CA SER A 376 10.31 12.80 -5.02
C SER A 376 8.98 12.80 -5.78
N LYS A 377 8.16 13.86 -5.67
CA LYS A 377 6.82 13.96 -6.28
C LYS A 377 6.82 14.41 -7.74
N HIS A 378 7.78 15.22 -8.21
CA HIS A 378 7.89 15.58 -9.65
C HIS A 378 7.93 14.36 -10.55
N SER A 379 8.79 13.42 -10.19
CA SER A 379 9.01 12.23 -10.98
C SER A 379 7.79 11.30 -10.93
N ILE A 380 7.02 11.32 -9.83
CA ILE A 380 5.75 10.57 -9.70
C ILE A 380 4.69 11.18 -10.61
N SER A 381 4.42 12.48 -10.52
CA SER A 381 3.41 13.17 -11.34
C SER A 381 3.70 13.05 -12.85
N ALA A 382 4.96 13.19 -13.24
CA ALA A 382 5.38 12.95 -14.63
C ALA A 382 5.14 11.49 -15.05
N ARG A 383 5.40 10.52 -14.16
CA ARG A 383 5.15 9.10 -14.41
C ARG A 383 3.65 8.77 -14.47
N ILE A 384 2.79 9.48 -13.73
CA ILE A 384 1.33 9.36 -13.83
C ILE A 384 0.87 9.76 -15.24
N VAL A 385 1.33 10.92 -15.76
CA VAL A 385 1.03 11.32 -17.14
C VAL A 385 1.55 10.27 -18.13
N TRP A 386 2.76 9.78 -17.92
CA TRP A 386 3.36 8.76 -18.77
C TRP A 386 2.63 7.41 -18.73
N PHE A 387 2.11 7.00 -17.57
CA PHE A 387 1.24 5.82 -17.45
C PHE A 387 0.03 5.97 -18.38
N TYR A 388 -0.64 7.12 -18.36
CA TYR A 388 -1.80 7.40 -19.22
C TYR A 388 -1.44 7.54 -20.70
N LEU A 389 -0.24 8.03 -21.03
CA LEU A 389 0.26 8.05 -22.41
C LEU A 389 0.35 6.64 -23.01
N ASN A 390 0.64 5.64 -22.18
CA ASN A 390 0.72 4.23 -22.57
C ASN A 390 -0.64 3.49 -22.60
N HIS A 391 -1.73 4.18 -22.31
CA HIS A 391 -3.09 3.64 -22.39
C HIS A 391 -3.87 4.22 -23.57
N ASP A 392 -4.87 3.50 -24.09
CA ASP A 392 -5.80 4.05 -25.10
C ASP A 392 -6.88 4.89 -24.41
N ILE A 393 -6.55 6.15 -24.13
CA ILE A 393 -7.49 7.13 -23.57
C ILE A 393 -8.09 7.91 -24.72
N LYS A 394 -9.36 7.64 -25.01
CA LYS A 394 -10.16 8.41 -25.96
C LYS A 394 -10.96 9.44 -25.19
N ASP A 395 -11.00 10.66 -25.71
CA ASP A 395 -11.94 11.70 -25.28
C ASP A 395 -11.94 11.98 -23.77
N ALA A 396 -10.75 12.08 -23.17
CA ALA A 396 -10.64 12.61 -21.81
C ALA A 396 -11.12 14.07 -21.82
N GLU A 397 -12.20 14.35 -21.07
CA GLU A 397 -12.69 15.70 -20.88
C GLU A 397 -11.71 16.49 -20.00
N HIS A 398 -11.54 17.78 -20.30
CA HIS A 398 -10.78 18.67 -19.43
C HIS A 398 -11.56 18.85 -18.13
N PRO A 399 -11.00 18.52 -16.96
CA PRO A 399 -11.71 18.75 -15.71
C PRO A 399 -11.89 20.27 -15.51
N MET A 400 -13.09 20.70 -15.13
CA MET A 400 -13.28 22.08 -14.65
C MET A 400 -12.89 22.12 -13.17
N ILE A 401 -11.66 22.53 -12.89
CA ILE A 401 -11.18 22.68 -11.53
C ILE A 401 -11.71 24.00 -10.96
N GLY A 402 -12.50 23.92 -9.89
CA GLY A 402 -12.93 25.10 -9.15
C GLY A 402 -11.74 25.76 -8.43
N GLY A 403 -11.68 27.09 -8.44
CA GLY A 403 -10.57 27.86 -7.84
C GLY A 403 -10.29 27.53 -6.36
N ASP A 404 -11.30 27.08 -5.62
CA ASP A 404 -11.17 26.67 -4.21
C ASP A 404 -10.23 25.47 -4.02
N ILE A 405 -10.20 24.53 -4.97
CA ILE A 405 -9.35 23.33 -4.89
C ILE A 405 -7.87 23.72 -5.08
N ALA A 406 -7.60 24.68 -5.97
CA ALA A 406 -6.25 25.21 -6.19
C ALA A 406 -5.75 26.04 -4.99
N MET A 407 -6.64 26.75 -4.29
CA MET A 407 -6.31 27.46 -3.05
C MET A 407 -5.95 26.51 -1.90
N VAL A 408 -6.64 25.36 -1.79
CA VAL A 408 -6.29 24.30 -0.83
C VAL A 408 -4.95 23.66 -1.18
N ALA A 409 -4.59 23.61 -2.46
CA ALA A 409 -3.34 23.01 -2.92
C ALA A 409 -2.09 23.85 -2.59
N HIS A 410 -2.18 25.19 -2.49
CA HIS A 410 -1.02 25.98 -2.04
C HIS A 410 -1.33 27.41 -1.51
N PRO A 411 -0.86 27.79 -0.31
CA PRO A 411 -1.15 29.10 0.31
C PRO A 411 -0.59 30.32 -0.44
N LYS A 412 0.46 30.17 -1.28
CA LYS A 412 1.07 31.27 -2.06
C LYS A 412 0.68 31.30 -3.55
N TYR A 413 -0.18 30.39 -4.03
CA TYR A 413 -0.77 30.49 -5.39
C TYR A 413 -1.41 31.87 -5.66
N PRO A 414 -2.11 32.51 -4.70
CA PRO A 414 -2.63 33.87 -4.89
C PRO A 414 -1.55 34.91 -5.21
N LYS A 415 -0.31 34.76 -4.72
CA LYS A 415 0.77 35.74 -4.97
C LYS A 415 1.25 35.69 -6.43
N ILE A 416 1.50 34.48 -6.97
CA ILE A 416 1.88 34.34 -8.39
C ILE A 416 0.79 34.83 -9.32
N LYS A 417 -0.47 34.49 -9.02
CA LYS A 417 -1.61 35.01 -9.78
C LYS A 417 -1.69 36.53 -9.72
N THR A 418 -1.63 37.10 -8.52
CA THR A 418 -1.71 38.56 -8.33
C THR A 418 -0.59 39.25 -9.11
N PHE A 419 0.65 38.74 -9.02
CA PHE A 419 1.78 39.27 -9.77
C PHE A 419 1.59 39.16 -11.29
N ALA A 420 1.15 38.00 -11.78
CA ALA A 420 0.88 37.79 -13.21
C ALA A 420 -0.22 38.73 -13.72
N HIS A 421 -1.31 38.88 -12.97
CA HIS A 421 -2.42 39.79 -13.29
C HIS A 421 -1.96 41.25 -13.32
N ASP A 422 -1.27 41.70 -12.29
CA ASP A 422 -0.78 43.08 -12.20
C ASP A 422 0.18 43.40 -13.33
N PHE A 423 1.13 42.50 -13.61
CA PHE A 423 2.07 42.66 -14.71
C PHE A 423 1.35 42.68 -16.06
N PHE A 424 0.42 41.75 -16.27
CA PHE A 424 -0.36 41.63 -17.49
C PHE A 424 -1.17 42.90 -17.75
N ASP A 425 -1.94 43.37 -16.77
CA ASP A 425 -2.79 44.55 -16.91
C ASP A 425 -1.97 45.82 -17.13
N TYR A 426 -0.86 45.97 -16.40
CA TYR A 426 0.09 47.07 -16.64
C TYR A 426 0.65 47.04 -18.07
N TYR A 427 1.19 45.90 -18.50
CA TYR A 427 1.86 45.79 -19.81
C TYR A 427 0.87 45.99 -20.95
N ILE A 428 -0.31 45.37 -20.87
CA ILE A 428 -1.38 45.51 -21.86
C ILE A 428 -1.87 46.97 -21.91
N GLY A 429 -2.05 47.62 -20.76
CA GLY A 429 -2.48 49.02 -20.71
C GLY A 429 -1.48 49.99 -21.35
N LYS A 430 -0.18 49.73 -21.18
CA LYS A 430 0.90 50.60 -21.68
C LYS A 430 1.31 50.32 -23.13
N GLU A 431 1.47 49.06 -23.50
CA GLU A 431 2.09 48.63 -24.76
C GLU A 431 1.11 47.94 -25.72
N GLY A 432 -0.06 47.52 -25.24
CA GLY A 432 -1.09 46.85 -26.02
C GLY A 432 -0.87 45.36 -26.23
N LYS A 433 -1.94 44.67 -26.67
CA LYS A 433 -1.99 43.19 -26.80
C LYS A 433 -0.98 42.60 -27.78
N GLU A 434 -0.77 43.25 -28.94
CA GLU A 434 0.11 42.71 -29.98
C GLU A 434 1.57 42.71 -29.53
N ARG A 435 1.98 43.75 -28.79
CA ARG A 435 3.33 43.83 -28.20
C ARG A 435 3.49 42.81 -27.10
N PHE A 436 2.47 42.58 -26.27
CA PHE A 436 2.51 41.55 -25.24
C PHE A 436 2.73 40.15 -25.85
N GLU A 437 1.94 39.76 -26.85
CA GLU A 437 2.11 38.47 -27.53
C GLU A 437 3.50 38.34 -28.17
N LYS A 438 3.95 39.39 -28.86
CA LYS A 438 5.23 39.38 -29.58
C LYS A 438 6.46 39.45 -28.67
N ARG A 439 6.41 40.17 -27.55
CA ARG A 439 7.58 40.42 -26.68
C ARG A 439 7.61 39.54 -25.44
N ILE A 440 6.46 39.15 -24.91
CA ILE A 440 6.39 38.34 -23.69
C ILE A 440 6.16 36.87 -24.07
N LEU A 441 5.04 36.55 -24.69
CA LEU A 441 4.69 35.16 -24.98
C LEU A 441 5.67 34.52 -25.99
N THR A 442 6.03 35.24 -27.06
CA THR A 442 7.01 34.74 -28.03
C THR A 442 8.41 34.60 -27.43
N ALA A 443 8.82 35.50 -26.52
CA ALA A 443 10.11 35.39 -25.83
C ALA A 443 10.14 34.17 -24.90
N PHE A 444 9.04 33.84 -24.21
CA PHE A 444 8.91 32.58 -23.47
C PHE A 444 9.04 31.36 -24.38
N LYS A 445 8.45 31.38 -25.58
CA LYS A 445 8.58 30.28 -26.57
C LYS A 445 10.01 30.10 -27.06
N GLN A 446 10.78 31.18 -27.12
CA GLN A 446 12.17 31.19 -27.57
C GLN A 446 13.18 31.02 -26.41
N ASP A 447 12.71 30.71 -25.20
CA ASP A 447 13.51 30.62 -23.97
C ASP A 447 14.38 31.89 -23.72
N GLN A 448 13.91 33.06 -24.17
CA GLN A 448 14.59 34.35 -24.02
C GLN A 448 14.29 35.05 -22.69
N VAL A 449 13.18 34.71 -22.04
CA VAL A 449 12.88 35.21 -20.69
C VAL A 449 13.77 34.46 -19.68
N LYS A 450 14.52 35.21 -18.89
CA LYS A 450 15.50 34.69 -17.91
C LYS A 450 15.12 35.15 -16.50
N PRO A 451 15.74 34.61 -15.44
CA PRO A 451 15.42 34.97 -14.06
C PRO A 451 15.45 36.48 -13.77
N HIS A 452 16.48 37.19 -14.24
CA HIS A 452 16.57 38.65 -14.11
C HIS A 452 15.40 39.42 -14.76
N THR A 453 14.74 38.83 -15.76
CA THR A 453 13.58 39.46 -16.40
C THR A 453 12.40 39.57 -15.43
N ILE A 454 12.24 38.62 -14.49
CA ILE A 454 11.23 38.75 -13.43
C ILE A 454 11.61 39.85 -12.45
N GLU A 455 12.90 39.95 -12.09
CA GLU A 455 13.40 41.04 -11.22
C GLU A 455 13.06 42.40 -11.83
N ASP A 456 13.28 42.58 -13.13
CA ASP A 456 12.92 43.80 -13.87
C ASP A 456 11.42 44.06 -13.84
N TRP A 457 10.58 43.02 -14.04
CA TRP A 457 9.12 43.15 -13.99
C TRP A 457 8.61 43.50 -12.59
N PHE A 458 9.22 42.92 -11.55
CA PHE A 458 8.88 43.19 -10.17
C PHE A 458 9.30 44.59 -9.75
N ALA A 459 10.52 45.02 -10.07
CA ALA A 459 10.99 46.37 -9.82
C ALA A 459 10.08 47.42 -10.51
N LEU A 460 9.67 47.15 -11.75
CA LEU A 460 8.75 48.00 -12.48
C LEU A 460 7.38 48.11 -11.80
N LEU A 461 6.86 47.01 -11.26
CA LEU A 461 5.61 47.02 -10.50
C LEU A 461 5.77 47.73 -9.14
N ALA A 462 6.91 47.58 -8.48
CA ALA A 462 7.23 48.26 -7.22
C ALA A 462 7.28 49.78 -7.34
N GLU A 463 7.62 50.31 -8.51
CA GLU A 463 7.59 51.76 -8.77
C GLU A 463 6.17 52.33 -8.89
N ILE A 464 5.19 51.50 -9.25
CA ILE A 464 3.85 51.98 -9.64
C ILE A 464 2.72 51.47 -8.74
N LYS A 465 2.95 50.42 -7.95
CA LYS A 465 1.94 49.76 -7.13
C LYS A 465 2.51 49.39 -5.76
N ASP A 466 1.75 49.70 -4.71
CA ASP A 466 2.06 49.26 -3.36
C ASP A 466 1.98 47.72 -3.24
N GLY A 467 2.73 47.15 -2.29
CA GLY A 467 2.73 45.70 -2.04
C GLY A 467 3.82 44.91 -2.78
N TYR A 468 4.80 45.59 -3.37
CA TYR A 468 5.97 44.98 -4.02
C TYR A 468 7.27 45.38 -3.30
N SER A 469 7.47 44.84 -2.10
CA SER A 469 8.68 45.06 -1.30
C SER A 469 9.74 43.96 -1.51
N ASN A 470 10.93 44.12 -0.93
CA ASN A 470 11.94 43.05 -0.91
C ASN A 470 11.44 41.79 -0.20
N GLU A 471 10.60 41.93 0.82
CA GLU A 471 9.98 40.79 1.51
C GLU A 471 9.02 40.05 0.58
N GLU A 472 8.24 40.78 -0.22
CA GLU A 472 7.33 40.20 -1.22
C GLU A 472 8.10 39.53 -2.37
N TRP A 473 9.27 40.05 -2.74
CA TRP A 473 10.18 39.40 -3.68
C TRP A 473 10.68 38.06 -3.13
N ASP A 474 11.20 38.05 -1.91
CA ASP A 474 11.70 36.84 -1.27
C ASP A 474 10.55 35.83 -1.09
N ASP A 475 9.36 36.31 -0.76
CA ASP A 475 8.16 35.48 -0.66
C ASP A 475 7.71 34.87 -1.98
N LEU A 476 7.91 35.56 -3.10
CA LEU A 476 7.59 35.11 -4.44
C LEU A 476 8.62 34.10 -4.97
N CYS A 477 9.91 34.34 -4.70
CA CYS A 477 11.01 33.74 -5.46
C CYS A 477 11.99 32.86 -4.66
N ARG A 478 11.93 32.85 -3.33
CA ARG A 478 12.81 32.01 -2.49
C ARG A 478 12.06 30.86 -1.83
N ASP A 479 12.77 29.86 -1.27
CA ASP A 479 12.18 28.80 -0.44
C ASP A 479 12.27 29.09 1.06
N GLU A 480 11.72 28.19 1.88
CA GLU A 480 11.74 28.30 3.35
C GLU A 480 13.17 28.27 3.89
N ASN A 481 14.13 27.79 3.08
CA ASN A 481 15.55 27.72 3.37
C ASN A 481 16.33 28.91 2.74
N GLY A 482 15.66 29.83 2.05
CA GLY A 482 16.26 30.97 1.35
C GLY A 482 16.90 30.66 -0.01
N ASN A 483 16.74 29.46 -0.56
CA ASN A 483 17.19 29.08 -1.90
C ASN A 483 16.37 29.79 -2.97
N ASN A 484 17.01 30.18 -4.07
CA ASN A 484 16.37 30.86 -5.19
C ASN A 484 15.75 29.85 -6.16
N GLU A 485 14.47 30.02 -6.46
CA GLU A 485 13.65 29.09 -7.24
C GLU A 485 12.87 29.83 -8.35
N VAL A 486 13.44 30.95 -8.82
CA VAL A 486 12.90 31.83 -9.87
C VAL A 486 12.59 31.08 -11.17
N TRP A 487 13.26 29.96 -11.46
CA TRP A 487 12.97 29.14 -12.64
C TRP A 487 11.59 28.48 -12.61
N GLU A 488 11.14 28.06 -11.43
CA GLU A 488 9.81 27.47 -11.27
C GLU A 488 8.74 28.57 -11.33
N VAL A 489 9.00 29.72 -10.69
CA VAL A 489 8.15 30.92 -10.81
C VAL A 489 8.01 31.37 -12.27
N LEU A 490 9.10 31.42 -13.02
CA LEU A 490 9.09 31.71 -14.48
C LEU A 490 8.16 30.77 -15.24
N PHE A 491 8.22 29.47 -14.93
CA PHE A 491 7.36 28.50 -15.56
C PHE A 491 5.88 28.74 -15.23
N GLN A 492 5.57 29.01 -13.97
CA GLN A 492 4.20 29.24 -13.52
C GLN A 492 3.63 30.56 -14.07
N LEU A 493 4.44 31.63 -14.11
CA LEU A 493 4.07 32.88 -14.76
C LEU A 493 3.86 32.72 -16.26
N ARG A 494 4.65 31.87 -16.92
CA ARG A 494 4.42 31.55 -18.32
C ARG A 494 3.05 30.92 -18.53
N LEU A 495 2.63 29.98 -17.68
CA LEU A 495 1.31 29.37 -17.76
C LEU A 495 0.23 30.43 -17.53
N GLU A 496 0.33 31.18 -16.44
CA GLU A 496 -0.68 32.17 -16.04
C GLU A 496 -0.84 33.30 -17.05
N LEU A 497 0.26 33.91 -17.50
CA LEU A 497 0.23 34.96 -18.51
C LEU A 497 -0.33 34.46 -19.86
N THR A 498 -0.08 33.18 -20.20
CA THR A 498 -0.69 32.56 -21.39
C THR A 498 -2.20 32.39 -21.22
N ASN A 499 -2.66 31.99 -20.04
CA ASN A 499 -4.08 31.86 -19.71
C ASN A 499 -4.78 33.22 -19.74
N LEU A 500 -4.23 34.24 -19.09
CA LEU A 500 -4.78 35.60 -19.08
C LEU A 500 -4.93 36.17 -20.49
N TYR A 501 -3.91 35.97 -21.34
CA TYR A 501 -3.98 36.37 -22.74
C TYR A 501 -5.08 35.62 -23.50
N ARG A 502 -5.18 34.30 -23.29
CA ARG A 502 -6.18 33.44 -23.94
C ARG A 502 -7.60 33.85 -23.54
N GLU A 503 -7.88 33.98 -22.25
CA GLU A 503 -9.19 34.30 -21.70
C GLU A 503 -9.69 35.67 -22.20
N LYS A 504 -8.81 36.67 -22.19
CA LYS A 504 -9.14 38.04 -22.58
C LYS A 504 -9.28 38.23 -24.10
N TYR A 505 -8.55 37.45 -24.91
CA TYR A 505 -8.41 37.76 -26.35
C TYR A 505 -8.60 36.58 -27.34
N LYS A 506 -8.50 35.31 -26.92
CA LYS A 506 -8.64 34.16 -27.84
C LYS A 506 -10.00 33.48 -27.76
N THR A 507 -10.71 33.56 -26.63
CA THR A 507 -12.03 32.93 -26.45
C THR A 507 -13.10 33.47 -27.41
N SER A 508 -12.86 34.64 -28.03
CA SER A 508 -13.75 35.26 -29.01
C SER A 508 -13.58 34.76 -30.45
N SER A 509 -12.56 33.95 -30.76
CA SER A 509 -12.19 33.59 -32.13
C SER A 509 -12.47 32.13 -32.51
N GLN A 510 -13.13 31.35 -31.65
CA GLN A 510 -13.45 29.92 -31.90
C GLN A 510 -14.96 29.59 -31.84
N ILE A 511 -15.85 30.59 -31.86
CA ILE A 511 -17.31 30.39 -31.97
C ILE A 511 -17.85 30.88 -33.33
N THR A 512 -17.10 30.68 -34.41
CA THR A 512 -17.58 30.88 -35.79
C THR A 512 -17.15 29.75 -36.68
#